data_AF-A0A4P9X3S0-F1
#
_entry.id   AF-A0A4P9X3S0-F1
#
_cell.length_a   1.000
_cell.length_b   1.000
_cell.length_c   1.000
_cell.angle_alpha   90.00
_cell.angle_beta   90.00
_cell.angle_gamma   90.00
#
_symmetry.space_group_name_H-M   'P 1'
#
loop_
_entity.id
_entity.type
_entity.pdbx_description
1 polymer ?
#
loop_
_entity_poly.entity_id
_entity_poly.type
_entity_poly.pdbx_seq_one_letter_code
_entity_poly.pdbx_strand_id
1 'polypeptide(L)'
;MVADHVLWTEFQDHVRQSVAAADADITTPFLKRVLAEDIEPVLFYAYPYPGVTGPLAKLAGMPIATKRKLLEWTIRGELEFSLWCLGDHHGAVSHADQNAMLATTLSHALLSGFARARHLTRTAPRDPAAAAAHTHAAAAVEPVPRAKCWTCTVLRECEFRVRNRTPPGEWRPLCRFCRDRLLAVQDFFAFMGQIRPGGMRLGRADRQSGTVMGLFRHMLWLRRRMCLARIGSCNLFEADPPLGVQVGGAEWEKWVQISS
;
A
#
# COMPACT_ATOMS: atom_id res chain seq x y z
N MET A 1 -10.45 -22.41 -9.27
CA MET A 1 -10.86 -20.99 -9.30
C MET A 1 -11.73 -20.82 -10.54
N VAL A 2 -13.05 -20.68 -10.38
CA VAL A 2 -13.92 -20.35 -11.53
C VAL A 2 -13.66 -18.89 -11.82
N ALA A 3 -12.86 -18.62 -12.86
CA ALA A 3 -12.67 -17.25 -13.31
C ALA A 3 -14.02 -16.74 -13.84
N ASP A 4 -14.45 -15.57 -13.37
CA ASP A 4 -15.61 -14.90 -13.94
C ASP A 4 -15.34 -14.65 -15.43
N HIS A 5 -16.09 -15.37 -16.28
CA HIS A 5 -15.95 -15.28 -17.72
C HIS A 5 -16.16 -13.86 -18.23
N VAL A 6 -17.10 -13.12 -17.64
CA VAL A 6 -17.40 -11.73 -18.02
C VAL A 6 -16.18 -10.85 -17.74
N LEU A 7 -15.61 -10.96 -16.54
CA LEU A 7 -14.43 -10.20 -16.16
C LEU A 7 -13.22 -10.53 -17.04
N TRP A 8 -13.03 -11.81 -17.39
CA TRP A 8 -11.96 -12.23 -18.28
C TRP A 8 -12.10 -11.64 -19.68
N THR A 9 -13.30 -11.72 -20.30
CA THR A 9 -13.54 -11.15 -21.62
C THR A 9 -13.28 -9.64 -21.65
N GLU A 10 -13.79 -8.90 -20.65
CA GLU A 10 -13.54 -7.46 -20.55
C GLU A 10 -12.07 -7.11 -20.39
N PHE A 11 -11.34 -7.91 -19.60
CA PHE A 11 -9.90 -7.70 -19.45
C PHE A 11 -9.13 -7.98 -20.76
N GLN A 12 -9.49 -9.03 -21.50
CA GLN A 12 -8.89 -9.29 -22.81
C GLN A 12 -9.12 -8.13 -23.77
N ASP A 13 -10.33 -7.57 -23.80
CA ASP A 13 -10.65 -6.40 -24.63
C ASP A 13 -9.88 -5.16 -24.19
N HIS A 14 -9.75 -4.94 -22.89
CA HIS A 14 -8.91 -3.88 -22.34
C HIS A 14 -7.44 -4.00 -22.78
N VAL A 15 -6.86 -5.20 -22.73
CA VAL A 15 -5.48 -5.44 -23.18
C VAL A 15 -5.35 -5.16 -24.68
N ARG A 16 -6.29 -5.64 -25.52
CA ARG A 16 -6.29 -5.37 -26.97
C ARG A 16 -6.34 -3.87 -27.27
N GLN A 17 -7.23 -3.14 -26.60
CA GLN A 17 -7.36 -1.69 -26.75
C GLN A 17 -6.11 -0.95 -26.27
N SER A 18 -5.55 -1.35 -25.12
CA SER A 18 -4.35 -0.73 -24.55
C SER A 18 -3.10 -0.97 -25.39
N VAL A 19 -3.03 -2.08 -26.13
CA VAL A 19 -1.92 -2.36 -27.06
C VAL A 19 -2.11 -1.62 -28.39
N ALA A 20 -3.35 -1.35 -28.79
CA ALA A 20 -3.65 -0.64 -30.04
C ALA A 20 -3.55 0.88 -29.90
N ALA A 21 -3.91 1.43 -28.74
CA ALA A 21 -3.90 2.87 -28.46
C ALA A 21 -2.58 3.29 -27.79
N ALA A 22 -2.03 4.43 -28.21
CA ALA A 22 -0.86 5.02 -27.54
C ALA A 22 -1.21 5.57 -26.14
N ASP A 23 -2.45 6.02 -25.97
CA ASP A 23 -2.97 6.53 -24.69
C ASP A 23 -3.88 5.50 -24.05
N ALA A 24 -3.59 5.11 -22.80
CA ALA A 24 -4.54 4.27 -22.06
C ALA A 24 -5.70 5.15 -21.60
N ASP A 25 -6.83 4.95 -22.24
CA ASP A 25 -8.05 5.60 -21.83
C ASP A 25 -8.65 4.83 -20.63
N ILE A 26 -8.87 5.55 -19.53
CA ILE A 26 -9.54 5.02 -18.32
C ILE A 26 -11.01 4.66 -18.63
N THR A 27 -11.49 5.00 -19.82
CA THR A 27 -12.88 4.81 -20.24
C THR A 27 -13.26 3.38 -20.61
N THR A 28 -12.32 2.43 -20.67
CA THR A 28 -12.67 1.03 -20.98
C THR A 28 -13.70 0.47 -19.99
N PRO A 29 -14.66 -0.38 -20.42
CA PRO A 29 -15.66 -0.97 -19.52
C PRO A 29 -15.04 -1.68 -18.31
N PHE A 30 -13.93 -2.40 -18.54
CA PHE A 30 -13.15 -3.07 -17.51
C PHE A 30 -12.68 -2.10 -16.42
N LEU A 31 -11.97 -1.03 -16.78
CA LEU A 31 -11.45 -0.06 -15.80
C LEU A 31 -12.57 0.70 -15.10
N LYS A 32 -13.68 1.02 -15.79
CA LYS A 32 -14.86 1.62 -15.16
C LYS A 32 -15.44 0.72 -14.06
N ARG A 33 -15.53 -0.59 -14.31
CA ARG A 33 -15.97 -1.56 -13.30
C ARG A 33 -15.02 -1.59 -12.11
N VAL A 34 -13.72 -1.76 -12.34
CA VAL A 34 -12.72 -1.80 -11.25
C VAL A 34 -12.71 -0.50 -10.44
N LEU A 35 -12.90 0.65 -11.11
CA LEU A 35 -13.00 1.95 -10.44
C LEU A 35 -14.16 1.97 -9.44
N ALA A 36 -15.35 1.57 -9.89
CA ALA A 36 -16.57 1.62 -9.09
C ALA A 36 -16.64 0.54 -8.00
N GLU A 37 -16.21 -0.69 -8.30
CA GLU A 37 -16.35 -1.83 -7.40
C GLU A 37 -15.21 -1.96 -6.40
N ASP A 38 -13.99 -1.56 -6.78
CA ASP A 38 -12.80 -1.74 -5.95
C ASP A 38 -12.20 -0.41 -5.52
N ILE A 39 -11.78 0.44 -6.46
CA ILE A 39 -10.93 1.61 -6.16
C ILE A 39 -11.68 2.65 -5.31
N GLU A 40 -12.89 3.03 -5.71
CA GLU A 40 -13.68 4.01 -4.97
C GLU A 40 -13.98 3.53 -3.53
N PRO A 41 -14.46 2.28 -3.31
CA PRO A 41 -14.59 1.74 -1.96
C PRO A 41 -13.26 1.69 -1.18
N VAL A 42 -12.14 1.36 -1.82
CA VAL A 42 -10.83 1.29 -1.14
C VAL A 42 -10.39 2.67 -0.65
N LEU A 43 -10.50 3.68 -1.50
CA LEU A 43 -10.02 5.03 -1.20
C LEU A 43 -10.97 5.83 -0.31
N PHE A 44 -12.29 5.69 -0.52
CA PHE A 44 -13.28 6.62 0.02
C PHE A 44 -14.30 6.01 0.97
N TYR A 45 -14.24 4.69 1.24
CA TYR A 45 -15.07 4.09 2.26
C TYR A 45 -14.70 4.65 3.64
N ALA A 46 -15.62 5.45 4.20
CA ALA A 46 -15.54 5.94 5.55
C ALA A 46 -15.92 4.81 6.51
N TYR A 47 -15.00 4.45 7.40
CA TYR A 47 -15.35 3.54 8.48
C TYR A 47 -16.30 4.26 9.44
N PRO A 48 -17.50 3.73 9.69
CA PRO A 48 -18.30 4.20 10.81
C PRO A 48 -17.50 3.91 12.07
N TYR A 49 -17.07 4.97 12.77
CA TYR A 49 -16.37 4.80 14.04
C TYR A 49 -17.39 4.31 15.08
N PRO A 50 -17.21 3.13 15.69
CA PRO A 50 -18.13 2.64 16.70
C PRO A 50 -18.14 3.63 17.87
N GLY A 51 -19.33 4.17 18.18
CA GLY A 51 -19.52 5.19 19.22
C GLY A 51 -19.83 6.60 18.71
N VAL A 52 -19.74 6.85 17.39
CA VAL A 52 -20.27 8.11 16.80
C VAL A 52 -21.61 7.82 16.14
N THR A 53 -22.66 7.69 16.95
CA THR A 53 -24.04 7.62 16.47
C THR A 53 -24.59 9.04 16.35
N GLY A 54 -24.56 9.62 15.15
CA GLY A 54 -25.15 10.93 14.92
C GLY A 54 -24.94 11.45 13.50
N PRO A 55 -25.66 12.50 13.09
CA PRO A 55 -25.51 13.14 11.78
C PRO A 55 -24.08 13.63 11.52
N LEU A 56 -23.26 13.83 12.56
CA LEU A 56 -21.83 14.15 12.45
C LEU A 56 -20.97 13.01 11.90
N ALA A 57 -21.40 11.74 11.99
CA ALA A 57 -20.72 10.62 11.35
C ALA A 57 -20.73 10.72 9.81
N LYS A 58 -21.71 11.45 9.25
CA LYS A 58 -21.78 11.74 7.80
C LYS A 58 -20.82 12.86 7.36
N LEU A 59 -20.27 13.65 8.29
CA LEU A 59 -19.33 14.74 8.01
C LEU A 59 -17.86 14.28 7.99
N ALA A 60 -17.58 13.05 8.41
CA ALA A 60 -16.25 12.44 8.33
C ALA A 60 -15.96 11.97 6.89
N GLY A 61 -15.71 12.93 6.01
CA GLY A 61 -15.38 12.66 4.62
C GLY A 61 -14.45 13.74 4.07
N MET A 62 -13.47 13.30 3.29
CA MET A 62 -12.68 14.21 2.46
C MET A 62 -13.61 15.00 1.52
N PRO A 63 -13.42 16.33 1.34
CA PRO A 63 -14.20 17.12 0.39
C PRO A 63 -14.17 16.50 -1.02
N ILE A 64 -15.27 16.59 -1.77
CA ILE A 64 -15.38 15.98 -3.12
C ILE A 64 -14.25 16.44 -4.05
N ALA A 65 -13.88 17.72 -4.00
CA ALA A 65 -12.77 18.26 -4.78
C ALA A 65 -11.43 17.62 -4.41
N THR A 66 -11.20 17.35 -3.11
CA THR A 66 -9.99 16.69 -2.63
C THR A 66 -9.98 15.21 -3.00
N LYS A 67 -11.14 14.52 -2.96
CA LYS A 67 -11.28 13.14 -3.43
C LYS A 67 -10.90 13.01 -4.91
N ARG A 68 -11.42 13.91 -5.74
CA ARG A 68 -11.11 13.95 -7.18
C ARG A 68 -9.61 14.15 -7.44
N LYS A 69 -9.00 15.13 -6.75
CA LYS A 69 -7.54 15.39 -6.87
C LYS A 69 -6.71 14.20 -6.40
N LEU A 70 -7.08 13.56 -5.29
CA LEU A 70 -6.39 12.37 -4.79
C LEU A 70 -6.45 11.22 -5.81
N LEU A 71 -7.64 10.97 -6.37
CA LEU A 71 -7.82 9.94 -7.39
C LEU A 71 -6.96 10.24 -8.63
N GLU A 72 -6.96 11.48 -9.11
CA GLU A 72 -6.12 11.94 -10.22
C GLU A 72 -4.62 11.69 -9.96
N TRP A 73 -4.11 12.10 -8.80
CA TRP A 73 -2.70 11.88 -8.42
C TRP A 73 -2.37 10.40 -8.29
N THR A 74 -3.30 9.59 -7.77
CA THR A 74 -3.10 8.14 -7.63
C THR A 74 -3.02 7.47 -9.00
N ILE A 75 -3.93 7.81 -9.91
CA ILE A 75 -3.96 7.31 -11.29
C ILE A 75 -2.66 7.64 -12.03
N ARG A 76 -2.11 8.84 -11.83
CA ARG A 76 -0.86 9.27 -12.46
C ARG A 76 0.39 8.72 -11.80
N GLY A 77 0.26 8.05 -10.64
CA GLY A 77 1.41 7.60 -9.86
C GLY A 77 2.24 8.76 -9.30
N GLU A 78 1.62 9.93 -9.11
CA GLU A 78 2.27 11.14 -8.63
C GLU A 78 2.34 11.23 -7.10
N LEU A 79 1.82 10.23 -6.38
CA LEU A 79 1.92 10.22 -4.92
C LEU A 79 3.32 9.77 -4.46
N GLU A 80 3.87 10.53 -3.53
CA GLU A 80 5.11 10.22 -2.82
C GLU A 80 4.82 9.99 -1.35
N PHE A 81 5.41 8.94 -0.77
CA PHE A 81 5.24 8.56 0.64
C PHE A 81 6.56 8.64 1.37
N SER A 82 6.51 9.01 2.65
CA SER A 82 7.68 9.06 3.53
C SER A 82 7.26 8.67 4.95
N LEU A 83 8.18 8.09 5.72
CA LEU A 83 7.99 7.87 7.16
C LEU A 83 8.16 9.20 7.89
N TRP A 84 7.31 9.48 8.87
CA TRP A 84 7.37 10.73 9.64
C TRP A 84 8.63 10.81 10.52
N CYS A 85 9.02 9.68 11.13
CA CYS A 85 10.08 9.64 12.14
C CYS A 85 11.52 9.63 11.59
N LEU A 86 11.72 9.62 10.27
CA LEU A 86 13.06 9.51 9.67
C LEU A 86 13.78 10.85 9.47
N GLY A 87 13.15 11.96 9.86
CA GLY A 87 13.70 13.31 9.68
C GLY A 87 13.82 13.70 8.21
N ASP A 88 13.83 15.00 7.92
CA ASP A 88 14.06 15.54 6.58
C ASP A 88 15.55 15.47 6.19
N HIS A 89 16.17 14.29 6.32
CA HIS A 89 17.45 14.04 5.68
C HIS A 89 17.20 13.86 4.18
N HIS A 90 17.19 15.00 3.47
CA HIS A 90 17.05 15.17 2.03
C HIS A 90 18.21 14.54 1.21
N GLY A 91 18.62 13.32 1.52
CA GLY A 91 19.40 12.47 0.62
C GLY A 91 18.42 11.71 -0.27
N ALA A 92 18.57 11.81 -1.60
CA ALA A 92 17.78 11.07 -2.56
C ALA A 92 18.04 9.55 -2.42
N VAL A 93 17.31 8.88 -1.52
CA VAL A 93 17.30 7.43 -1.39
C VAL A 93 16.36 6.87 -2.45
N SER A 94 16.82 5.87 -3.22
CA SER A 94 16.05 5.29 -4.32
C SER A 94 14.74 4.66 -3.83
N HIS A 95 13.72 4.64 -4.69
CA HIS A 95 12.39 4.06 -4.41
C HIS A 95 12.45 2.56 -4.02
N ALA A 96 13.47 1.83 -4.48
CA ALA A 96 13.70 0.43 -4.12
C ALA A 96 14.26 0.30 -2.70
N ASP A 97 15.18 1.20 -2.31
CA ASP A 97 15.81 1.20 -1.00
C ASP A 97 14.85 1.70 0.09
N GLN A 98 13.94 2.64 -0.23
CA GLN A 98 12.90 3.08 0.70
C GLN A 98 11.91 1.95 1.05
N ASN A 99 11.52 1.12 0.09
CA ASN A 99 10.64 -0.04 0.35
C ASN A 99 11.34 -1.13 1.17
N ALA A 100 12.63 -1.38 0.94
CA ALA A 100 13.44 -2.31 1.74
C ALA A 100 13.73 -1.79 3.16
N MET A 101 14.00 -0.48 3.32
CA MET A 101 14.17 0.16 4.63
C MET A 101 12.86 0.19 5.42
N LEU A 102 11.72 0.47 4.77
CA LEU A 102 10.41 0.46 5.43
C LEU A 102 10.04 -0.94 5.96
N ALA A 103 10.32 -2.01 5.20
CA ALA A 103 10.16 -3.39 5.66
C ALA A 103 11.05 -3.73 6.87
N THR A 104 12.30 -3.23 6.88
CA THR A 104 13.26 -3.46 7.98
C THR A 104 12.91 -2.64 9.23
N THR A 105 12.44 -1.40 9.06
CA THR A 105 12.11 -0.49 10.17
C THR A 105 10.77 -0.85 10.82
N LEU A 106 9.80 -1.34 10.04
CA LEU A 106 8.55 -1.91 10.57
C LEU A 106 8.81 -3.17 11.39
N SER A 107 9.78 -4.01 10.99
CA SER A 107 10.21 -5.16 11.80
C SER A 107 10.74 -4.75 13.17
N HIS A 108 11.51 -3.66 13.27
CA HIS A 108 12.01 -3.12 14.54
C HIS A 108 10.94 -2.39 15.38
N ALA A 109 10.01 -1.68 14.74
CA ALA A 109 8.89 -1.02 15.43
C ALA A 109 7.86 -2.05 15.98
N LEU A 110 7.66 -3.16 15.29
CA LEU A 110 6.79 -4.26 15.75
C LEU A 110 7.40 -5.05 16.91
N LEU A 111 8.71 -5.27 16.92
CA LEU A 111 9.41 -5.91 18.05
C LEU A 111 9.41 -5.03 19.31
N SER A 112 9.46 -3.70 19.15
CA SER A 112 9.39 -2.78 20.29
C SER A 112 7.95 -2.47 20.76
N GLY A 113 6.96 -2.55 19.86
CA GLY A 113 5.55 -2.26 20.14
C GLY A 113 4.80 -3.35 20.92
N PHE A 114 5.25 -4.61 20.86
CA PHE A 114 4.63 -5.71 21.62
C PHE A 114 5.16 -5.87 23.06
N ALA A 115 6.22 -5.16 23.44
CA ALA A 115 6.85 -5.28 24.77
C ALA A 115 6.28 -4.34 25.84
N ARG A 116 5.11 -3.70 25.63
CA ARG A 116 4.53 -2.73 26.58
C ARG A 116 3.22 -3.14 27.24
N ALA A 117 2.91 -4.43 27.25
CA ALA A 117 1.78 -5.00 27.97
C ALA A 117 2.18 -6.21 28.81
N ARG A 118 2.85 -5.95 29.94
CA ARG A 118 2.81 -6.73 31.21
C ARG A 118 3.95 -6.25 32.10
N HIS A 119 3.64 -5.49 33.15
CA HIS A 119 4.31 -5.65 34.44
C HIS A 119 3.55 -4.87 35.52
N LEU A 120 2.73 -5.59 36.28
CA LEU A 120 2.51 -5.28 37.68
C LEU A 120 2.99 -6.49 38.51
N THR A 121 3.80 -6.15 39.51
CA THR A 121 4.26 -6.93 40.67
C THR A 121 5.22 -8.11 40.43
N ARG A 122 6.46 -8.01 40.95
CA ARG A 122 6.89 -8.65 42.22
C ARG A 122 8.44 -8.79 42.33
N THR A 123 8.97 -8.12 43.36
CA THR A 123 10.22 -8.26 44.16
C THR A 123 11.46 -9.06 43.65
N ALA A 124 12.62 -8.38 43.75
CA ALA A 124 14.02 -8.85 43.68
C ALA A 124 14.42 -9.74 44.90
N PRO A 125 15.67 -10.30 45.08
CA PRO A 125 17.00 -9.72 44.72
C PRO A 125 18.18 -10.65 44.28
N ARG A 126 19.25 -9.99 43.74
CA ARG A 126 20.73 -10.28 43.73
C ARG A 126 21.26 -11.53 42.98
N ASP A 127 22.34 -11.55 42.20
CA ASP A 127 23.64 -10.81 42.20
C ASP A 127 24.31 -10.75 40.78
N PRO A 128 25.43 -10.01 40.60
CA PRO A 128 25.92 -9.51 39.30
C PRO A 128 27.16 -10.24 38.75
N ALA A 129 27.25 -10.38 37.42
CA ALA A 129 28.53 -10.61 36.74
C ALA A 129 28.51 -9.98 35.33
N ALA A 130 29.60 -9.27 35.05
CA ALA A 130 29.80 -8.34 33.95
C ALA A 130 29.74 -8.97 32.55
N ALA A 131 29.13 -8.25 31.60
CA ALA A 131 29.46 -8.36 30.18
C ALA A 131 29.25 -7.02 29.48
N ALA A 132 30.36 -6.48 28.95
CA ALA A 132 30.56 -5.41 27.99
C ALA A 132 29.35 -4.54 27.58
N ALA A 133 29.39 -3.28 28.01
CA ALA A 133 28.55 -2.21 27.49
C ALA A 133 28.99 -1.83 26.07
N HIS A 134 28.30 -2.37 25.07
CA HIS A 134 28.14 -1.68 23.79
C HIS A 134 27.06 -0.62 23.97
N THR A 135 27.48 0.58 24.37
CA THR A 135 26.61 1.76 24.43
C THR A 135 26.31 2.19 23.00
N HIS A 136 25.39 1.50 22.32
CA HIS A 136 24.71 2.07 21.18
C HIS A 136 23.91 3.26 21.71
N ALA A 137 24.33 4.47 21.34
CA ALA A 137 23.55 5.67 21.56
C ALA A 137 22.18 5.43 20.93
N ALA A 138 21.18 5.14 21.76
CA ALA A 138 19.81 5.03 21.33
C ALA A 138 19.41 6.41 20.85
N ALA A 139 19.46 6.62 19.53
CA ALA A 139 18.93 7.82 18.91
C ALA A 139 17.51 8.00 19.45
N ALA A 140 17.25 9.16 20.05
CA ALA A 140 15.96 9.45 20.65
C ALA A 140 14.89 9.31 19.58
N VAL A 141 14.11 8.23 19.65
CA VAL A 141 13.02 7.97 18.71
C VAL A 141 11.98 9.06 18.96
N GLU A 142 11.86 10.01 18.02
CA GLU A 142 10.79 11.01 18.10
C GLU A 142 9.43 10.29 18.12
N PRO A 143 8.53 10.69 19.03
CA PRO A 143 7.24 10.04 19.16
C PRO A 143 6.42 10.23 17.87
N VAL A 144 5.75 9.16 17.43
CA VAL A 144 4.84 9.22 16.28
C VAL A 144 3.77 10.27 16.54
N PRO A 145 3.57 11.25 15.64
CA PRO A 145 2.61 12.31 15.87
C PRO A 145 1.18 11.77 15.83
N ARG A 146 0.38 12.23 16.80
CA ARG A 146 -1.08 12.08 16.76
C ARG A 146 -1.67 13.22 15.94
N ALA A 147 -2.05 12.92 14.71
CA ALA A 147 -2.55 13.90 13.76
C ALA A 147 -3.83 13.41 13.08
N LYS A 148 -4.61 14.35 12.54
CA LYS A 148 -5.79 14.03 11.75
C LYS A 148 -5.32 13.47 10.40
N CYS A 149 -5.53 12.18 10.16
CA CYS A 149 -5.14 11.55 8.91
C CYS A 149 -5.82 12.25 7.73
N TRP A 150 -5.06 12.61 6.70
CA TRP A 150 -5.55 13.43 5.59
C TRP A 150 -6.68 12.76 4.79
N THR A 151 -6.65 11.43 4.67
CA THR A 151 -7.60 10.63 3.88
C THR A 151 -8.86 10.27 4.65
N CYS A 152 -8.71 9.54 5.78
CA CYS A 152 -9.87 9.12 6.58
C CYS A 152 -10.38 10.20 7.55
N THR A 153 -9.65 11.30 7.73
CA THR A 153 -10.01 12.42 8.64
C THR A 153 -10.11 12.05 10.12
N VAL A 154 -9.69 10.84 10.50
CA VAL A 154 -9.67 10.36 11.89
C VAL A 154 -8.35 10.74 12.56
N LEU A 155 -8.40 11.18 13.81
CA LEU A 155 -7.23 11.42 14.65
C LEU A 155 -6.57 10.06 15.00
N ARG A 156 -5.35 9.83 14.53
CA ARG A 156 -4.61 8.58 14.72
C ARG A 156 -3.11 8.85 14.82
N GLU A 157 -2.36 7.83 15.21
CA GLU A 157 -0.90 7.81 15.06
C GLU A 157 -0.57 7.74 13.56
N CYS A 158 -0.02 8.83 13.04
CA CYS A 158 0.30 8.98 11.62
C CYS A 158 1.80 8.79 11.41
N GLU A 159 2.21 7.52 11.28
CA GLU A 159 3.59 7.12 11.01
C GLU A 159 4.09 7.56 9.63
N PHE A 160 3.16 7.89 8.72
CA PHE A 160 3.45 8.19 7.34
C PHE A 160 3.00 9.59 6.97
N ARG A 161 3.60 10.13 5.91
CA ARG A 161 3.16 11.35 5.24
C ARG A 161 3.12 11.12 3.73
N VAL A 162 2.21 11.84 3.07
CA VAL A 162 2.02 11.79 1.62
C VAL A 162 2.00 13.19 1.03
N ARG A 163 2.56 13.35 -0.17
CA ARG A 163 2.42 14.56 -0.99
C ARG A 163 2.27 14.21 -2.46
N ASN A 164 1.85 15.19 -3.26
CA ASN A 164 2.05 15.13 -4.70
C ASN A 164 3.54 15.33 -5.01
N ARG A 165 4.10 14.53 -5.91
CA ARG A 165 5.45 14.63 -6.45
C ARG A 165 5.58 15.77 -7.47
N THR A 166 4.53 16.02 -8.27
CA THR A 166 4.60 16.98 -9.38
C THR A 166 3.30 17.75 -9.56
N PRO A 167 3.25 19.06 -9.24
CA PRO A 167 4.26 19.81 -8.49
C PRO A 167 4.38 19.29 -7.04
N PRO A 168 5.58 19.40 -6.42
CA PRO A 168 5.76 18.99 -5.04
C PRO A 168 4.86 19.80 -4.12
N GLY A 169 3.94 19.11 -3.45
CA GLY A 169 3.01 19.71 -2.49
C GLY A 169 3.50 19.66 -1.05
N GLU A 170 2.72 20.23 -0.15
CA GLU A 170 2.89 20.08 1.29
C GLU A 170 2.71 18.61 1.73
N TRP A 171 3.54 18.14 2.66
CA TRP A 171 3.40 16.83 3.28
C TRP A 171 2.16 16.77 4.17
N ARG A 172 1.36 15.71 4.00
CA ARG A 172 0.12 15.52 4.75
C ARG A 172 0.17 14.22 5.56
N PRO A 173 -0.27 14.24 6.84
CA PRO A 173 -0.21 13.07 7.71
C PRO A 173 -1.12 11.95 7.21
N LEU A 174 -0.63 10.72 7.32
CA LEU A 174 -1.30 9.53 6.84
C LEU A 174 -1.14 8.39 7.85
N CYS A 175 -2.26 7.77 8.22
CA CYS A 175 -2.23 6.57 9.05
C CYS A 175 -1.89 5.33 8.20
N ARG A 176 -1.41 4.27 8.86
CA ARG A 176 -1.04 3.00 8.23
C ARG A 176 -2.11 2.43 7.30
N PHE A 177 -3.37 2.38 7.75
CA PHE A 177 -4.48 1.86 6.93
C PHE A 177 -4.67 2.62 5.62
N CYS A 178 -4.59 3.94 5.66
CA CYS A 178 -4.80 4.76 4.47
C CYS A 178 -3.59 4.76 3.54
N ARG A 179 -2.37 4.60 4.07
CA ARG A 179 -1.18 4.32 3.27
C ARG A 179 -1.37 3.03 2.47
N ASP A 180 -1.73 1.95 3.13
CA ASP A 180 -1.83 0.64 2.48
C ASP A 180 -2.91 0.65 1.38
N ARG A 181 -4.04 1.35 1.61
CA ARG A 181 -5.08 1.58 0.59
C ARG A 181 -4.56 2.35 -0.63
N LEU A 182 -3.82 3.44 -0.41
CA LEU A 182 -3.28 4.24 -1.52
C LEU A 182 -2.24 3.47 -2.32
N LEU A 183 -1.33 2.76 -1.65
CA LEU A 183 -0.32 1.93 -2.30
C LEU A 183 -0.96 0.77 -3.08
N ALA A 184 -2.00 0.14 -2.54
CA ALA A 184 -2.71 -0.92 -3.24
C ALA A 184 -3.29 -0.44 -4.58
N VAL A 185 -3.88 0.75 -4.61
CA VAL A 185 -4.43 1.37 -5.84
C VAL A 185 -3.32 1.88 -6.77
N GLN A 186 -2.24 2.44 -6.22
CA GLN A 186 -1.11 2.91 -7.02
C GLN A 186 -0.41 1.76 -7.74
N ASP A 187 -0.19 0.63 -7.07
CA ASP A 187 0.39 -0.58 -7.69
C ASP A 187 -0.53 -1.13 -8.80
N PHE A 188 -1.85 -1.06 -8.60
CA PHE A 188 -2.81 -1.40 -9.65
C PHE A 188 -2.63 -0.51 -10.89
N PHE A 189 -2.63 0.81 -10.74
CA PHE A 189 -2.45 1.72 -11.89
C PHE A 189 -1.05 1.64 -12.50
N ALA A 190 -0.01 1.39 -11.71
CA ALA A 190 1.34 1.15 -12.20
C ALA A 190 1.37 -0.09 -13.12
N PHE A 191 0.73 -1.18 -12.70
CA PHE A 191 0.57 -2.38 -13.53
C PHE A 191 -0.24 -2.10 -14.80
N MET A 192 -1.38 -1.41 -14.71
CA MET A 192 -2.18 -1.06 -15.89
C MET A 192 -1.39 -0.18 -16.88
N GLY A 193 -0.53 0.71 -16.38
CA GLY A 193 0.37 1.52 -17.20
C GLY A 193 1.43 0.71 -17.95
N GLN A 194 1.83 -0.46 -17.44
CA GLN A 194 2.80 -1.34 -18.09
C GLN A 194 2.22 -2.11 -19.28
N ILE A 195 0.90 -2.35 -19.31
CA ILE A 195 0.22 -3.06 -20.41
C ILE A 195 0.29 -2.28 -21.74
N ARG A 196 0.67 -1.00 -21.71
CA ARG A 196 0.81 -0.11 -22.87
C ARG A 196 1.91 -0.54 -23.85
N PRO A 197 1.85 -0.08 -25.12
CA PRO A 197 2.85 -0.38 -26.13
C PRO A 197 4.18 0.22 -25.70
N GLY A 198 5.18 -0.63 -25.40
CA GLY A 198 6.52 -0.23 -24.96
C GLY A 198 6.77 -0.27 -23.45
N GLY A 199 5.73 -0.40 -22.61
CA GLY A 199 5.87 -0.52 -21.14
C GLY A 199 6.25 -1.92 -20.68
N MET A 200 5.80 -2.94 -21.40
CA MET A 200 6.10 -4.33 -21.13
C MET A 200 6.74 -4.93 -22.38
N ARG A 201 8.05 -5.19 -22.33
CA ARG A 201 8.69 -6.06 -23.32
C ARG A 201 8.09 -7.44 -23.12
N LEU A 202 7.01 -7.73 -23.85
CA LEU A 202 6.28 -9.00 -23.95
C LEU A 202 7.17 -10.22 -24.32
N GLY A 203 8.49 -10.10 -24.28
CA GLY A 203 9.46 -11.16 -24.50
C GLY A 203 10.64 -11.22 -23.51
N ARG A 204 10.66 -10.50 -22.37
CA ARG A 204 11.83 -10.53 -21.45
C ARG A 204 11.59 -10.72 -19.95
N ALA A 205 10.43 -11.17 -19.50
CA ALA A 205 10.24 -11.55 -18.10
C ALA A 205 9.39 -12.82 -17.99
N ASP A 206 10.08 -13.96 -18.10
CA ASP A 206 9.60 -15.34 -17.93
C ASP A 206 8.39 -15.77 -18.77
N ARG A 207 8.38 -17.02 -19.26
CA ARG A 207 7.49 -17.49 -20.34
C ARG A 207 5.97 -17.39 -20.06
N GLN A 208 5.52 -17.11 -18.83
CA GLN A 208 4.11 -17.08 -18.45
C GLN A 208 3.54 -15.66 -18.21
N SER A 209 4.34 -14.72 -17.69
CA SER A 209 3.94 -13.32 -17.43
C SER A 209 3.64 -12.53 -18.70
N GLY A 210 4.19 -12.96 -19.84
CA GLY A 210 3.91 -12.38 -21.16
C GLY A 210 2.59 -12.83 -21.79
N THR A 211 1.86 -13.77 -21.18
CA THR A 211 0.55 -14.18 -21.71
C THR A 211 -0.56 -13.29 -21.17
N VAL A 212 -1.62 -13.07 -21.95
CA VAL A 212 -2.82 -12.35 -21.49
C VAL A 212 -3.41 -13.00 -20.22
N MET A 213 -3.28 -14.32 -20.10
CA MET A 213 -3.70 -15.06 -18.91
C MET A 213 -2.82 -14.75 -17.68
N GLY A 214 -1.50 -14.65 -17.86
CA GLY A 214 -0.58 -14.22 -16.80
C GLY A 214 -0.89 -12.81 -16.30
N LEU A 215 -1.13 -11.88 -17.24
CA LEU A 215 -1.56 -10.51 -16.93
C LEU A 215 -2.88 -10.50 -16.13
N PHE A 216 -3.84 -11.32 -16.52
CA PHE A 216 -5.13 -11.39 -15.82
C PHE A 216 -5.01 -11.95 -14.41
N ARG A 217 -4.21 -13.00 -14.21
CA ARG A 217 -3.93 -13.53 -12.86
C ARG A 217 -3.26 -12.47 -11.98
N HIS A 218 -2.32 -11.71 -12.52
CA HIS A 218 -1.68 -10.61 -11.80
C HIS A 218 -2.67 -9.49 -11.46
N MET A 219 -3.55 -9.14 -12.40
CA MET A 219 -4.64 -8.20 -12.18
C MET A 219 -5.58 -8.66 -11.05
N LEU A 220 -6.00 -9.94 -11.04
CA LEU A 220 -6.83 -10.50 -9.97
C LEU A 220 -6.14 -10.44 -8.62
N TRP A 221 -4.83 -10.69 -8.57
CA TRP A 221 -4.03 -10.55 -7.35
C TRP A 221 -4.03 -9.09 -6.83
N LEU A 222 -3.83 -8.11 -7.71
CA LEU A 222 -3.91 -6.69 -7.35
C LEU A 222 -5.30 -6.28 -6.83
N ARG A 223 -6.38 -6.74 -7.49
CA ARG A 223 -7.76 -6.52 -7.01
C ARG A 223 -8.00 -7.13 -5.63
N ARG A 224 -7.51 -8.36 -5.39
CA ARG A 224 -7.56 -8.99 -4.06
C ARG A 224 -6.82 -8.13 -3.03
N ARG A 225 -5.63 -7.61 -3.35
CA ARG A 225 -4.83 -6.77 -2.46
C ARG A 225 -5.54 -5.47 -2.11
N MET A 226 -6.21 -4.83 -3.08
CA MET A 226 -7.09 -3.69 -2.84
C MET A 226 -8.23 -4.05 -1.87
N CYS A 227 -8.92 -5.18 -2.07
CA CYS A 227 -9.96 -5.65 -1.15
C CYS A 227 -9.43 -5.89 0.29
N LEU A 228 -8.23 -6.43 0.45
CA LEU A 228 -7.58 -6.60 1.76
C LEU A 228 -7.21 -5.26 2.42
N ALA A 229 -6.71 -4.30 1.62
CA ALA A 229 -6.43 -2.95 2.09
C ALA A 229 -7.70 -2.21 2.52
N ARG A 230 -8.82 -2.45 1.82
CA ARG A 230 -10.13 -1.89 2.16
C ARG A 230 -10.55 -2.29 3.56
N ILE A 231 -10.31 -3.53 3.99
CA ILE A 231 -10.69 -4.01 5.34
C ILE A 231 -9.59 -3.77 6.40
N GLY A 232 -8.44 -3.25 6.01
CA GLY A 232 -7.32 -2.95 6.91
C GLY A 232 -6.49 -4.17 7.29
N SER A 233 -6.47 -5.20 6.46
CA SER A 233 -5.88 -6.51 6.78
C SER A 233 -4.69 -6.90 5.89
N CYS A 234 -4.01 -5.94 5.24
CA CYS A 234 -2.87 -6.28 4.37
C CYS A 234 -1.84 -7.18 5.07
N ASN A 235 -1.45 -6.83 6.30
CA ASN A 235 -0.46 -7.57 7.07
C ASN A 235 -0.97 -8.89 7.70
N LEU A 236 -2.28 -9.16 7.67
CA LEU A 236 -2.83 -10.41 8.23
C LEU A 236 -2.80 -11.56 7.23
N PHE A 237 -2.75 -11.25 5.94
CA PHE A 237 -2.93 -12.23 4.86
C PHE A 237 -1.79 -12.24 3.85
N GLU A 238 -0.95 -11.21 3.82
CA GLU A 238 0.34 -11.27 3.14
C GLU A 238 1.29 -12.02 4.06
N ALA A 239 1.57 -13.29 3.74
CA ALA A 239 2.73 -13.95 4.31
C ALA A 239 3.96 -13.18 3.82
N ASP A 240 4.78 -12.67 4.75
CA ASP A 240 6.04 -12.03 4.38
C ASP A 240 6.83 -13.01 3.51
N PRO A 241 7.28 -12.60 2.31
CA PRO A 241 8.27 -13.39 1.62
C PRO A 241 9.50 -13.51 2.53
N PRO A 242 10.13 -14.70 2.62
CA PRO A 242 11.31 -14.88 3.47
C PRO A 242 12.34 -13.80 3.12
N LEU A 243 12.83 -13.11 4.16
CA LEU A 243 13.76 -11.99 4.08
C LEU A 243 14.86 -12.25 3.04
N GLY A 244 14.90 -11.44 1.98
CA GLY A 244 15.96 -11.46 0.97
C GLY A 244 15.53 -11.65 -0.48
N VAL A 245 14.23 -11.88 -0.77
CA VAL A 245 13.78 -12.01 -2.16
C VAL A 245 13.24 -10.67 -2.68
N GLN A 246 13.90 -10.11 -3.70
CA GLN A 246 13.35 -8.99 -4.46
C GLN A 246 12.08 -9.47 -5.16
N VAL A 247 10.94 -8.86 -4.83
CA VAL A 247 9.66 -9.06 -5.52
C VAL A 247 9.75 -8.40 -6.91
N GLY A 248 10.52 -9.03 -7.79
CA GLY A 248 10.75 -8.63 -9.17
C GLY A 248 10.56 -9.83 -10.08
N GLY A 249 9.42 -9.86 -10.78
CA GLY A 249 9.11 -10.86 -11.80
C GLY A 249 8.70 -12.23 -11.24
N ALA A 250 7.47 -12.66 -11.57
CA ALA A 250 6.93 -14.00 -11.35
C ALA A 250 6.79 -14.55 -9.91
N GLU A 251 7.40 -13.96 -8.88
CA GLU A 251 7.37 -14.55 -7.54
C GLU A 251 5.98 -14.60 -6.89
N TRP A 252 5.09 -13.66 -7.25
CA TRP A 252 3.69 -13.66 -6.83
C TRP A 252 2.95 -14.96 -7.22
N GLU A 253 3.38 -15.66 -8.27
CA GLU A 253 2.77 -16.92 -8.72
C GLU A 253 2.93 -18.03 -7.68
N LYS A 254 4.04 -18.04 -6.91
CA LYS A 254 4.29 -19.00 -5.83
C LYS A 254 3.31 -18.81 -4.68
N TRP A 255 2.91 -17.57 -4.42
CA TRP A 255 1.94 -17.19 -3.39
C TRP A 255 0.49 -17.36 -3.85
N VAL A 256 0.26 -17.50 -5.16
CA VAL A 256 -1.04 -17.79 -5.77
C VAL A 256 -1.25 -19.29 -6.00
N GLN A 257 -0.25 -20.14 -5.74
CA GLN A 257 -0.46 -21.59 -5.60
C GLN A 257 -1.29 -21.87 -4.34
N ILE A 258 -2.61 -21.67 -4.47
CA ILE A 258 -3.60 -22.22 -3.57
C ILE A 258 -3.41 -23.74 -3.65
N SER A 259 -2.97 -24.34 -2.56
CA SER A 259 -2.80 -25.79 -2.41
C SER A 259 -4.07 -26.47 -2.92
N SER A 260 -3.93 -27.18 -4.05
CA SER A 260 -4.97 -28.05 -4.61
C SER A 260 -5.15 -29.28 -3.74
#